data_AF-A0A1I7Y7Q8-F1
#
_entry.id   AF-A0A1I7Y7Q8-F1
#
_cell.length_a   1.000
_cell.length_b   1.000
_cell.length_c   1.000
_cell.angle_alpha   90.00
_cell.angle_beta   90.00
_cell.angle_gamma   90.00
#
_symmetry.space_group_name_H-M   'P 1'
#
loop_
_entity.id
_entity.type
_entity.pdbx_description
1 polymer ?
#
loop_
_entity_poly.entity_id
_entity_poly.type
_entity_poly.pdbx_seq_one_letter_code
_entity_poly.pdbx_strand_id
1 'polypeptide(L)'
;MGIAMSPLSNNSLFISYNRNPLPEYLMKGLNVSLSTDDPLQFHFTKEALMEEFSIAAQVWKLSSCDMCELARNSVLQSGFEDKVKIHWLGPSYKEEGVIGNDVSRTNVPDIRVSYRYEALVDELTNLVRTKHL
;
A
#
# COMPACT_ATOMS: atom_id res chain seq x y z
N MET A 1 -7.39 7.45 5.62
CA MET A 1 -6.31 7.20 6.61
C MET A 1 -5.40 6.12 6.07
N GLY A 2 -4.07 6.31 6.14
CA GLY A 2 -3.09 5.31 5.72
C GLY A 2 -2.52 4.55 6.91
N ILE A 3 -2.14 3.29 6.70
CA ILE A 3 -1.56 2.42 7.73
C ILE A 3 -0.19 1.94 7.23
N ALA A 4 0.87 2.33 7.92
CA ALA A 4 2.20 1.75 7.74
C ALA A 4 2.37 0.59 8.71
N MET A 5 2.82 -0.56 8.22
CA MET A 5 3.05 -1.76 9.04
C MET A 5 4.45 -2.29 8.83
N SER A 6 5.03 -2.85 9.88
CA SER A 6 6.37 -3.45 9.88
C SER A 6 6.29 -4.94 10.24
N PRO A 7 6.01 -5.82 9.25
CA PRO A 7 5.77 -7.24 9.49
C PRO A 7 6.90 -7.98 10.21
N LEU A 8 8.18 -7.66 9.95
CA LEU A 8 9.30 -8.32 10.64
C LEU A 8 9.38 -7.91 12.11
N SER A 9 9.22 -6.61 12.41
CA SER A 9 9.12 -6.11 13.78
C SER A 9 7.94 -6.78 14.51
N ASN A 10 6.76 -6.80 13.89
CA ASN A 10 5.56 -7.42 14.45
C ASN A 10 5.74 -8.93 14.73
N ASN A 11 6.44 -9.64 13.83
CA ASN A 11 6.79 -11.05 14.00
C ASN A 11 7.69 -11.30 15.21
N SER A 12 8.66 -10.44 15.45
CA SER A 12 9.56 -10.57 16.59
C SER A 12 8.91 -10.21 17.93
N LEU A 13 7.87 -9.37 17.93
CA LEU A 13 7.32 -8.79 19.17
C LEU A 13 5.93 -9.29 19.58
N PHE A 14 5.00 -9.51 18.63
CA PHE A 14 3.57 -9.59 18.96
C PHE A 14 2.82 -10.73 18.28
N ILE A 15 3.06 -10.98 17.00
CA ILE A 15 2.23 -11.87 16.18
C ILE A 15 3.05 -12.56 15.11
N SER A 16 2.89 -13.87 14.93
CA SER A 16 3.64 -14.59 13.90
C SER A 16 3.42 -13.98 12.50
N TYR A 17 4.46 -14.00 11.66
CA TYR A 17 4.48 -13.33 10.36
C TYR A 17 3.30 -13.73 9.46
N ASN A 18 2.96 -15.01 9.44
CA ASN A 18 1.83 -15.55 8.66
C ASN A 18 0.45 -15.06 9.13
N ARG A 19 0.36 -14.55 10.36
CA ARG A 19 -0.87 -13.99 10.95
C ARG A 19 -0.89 -12.46 10.92
N ASN A 20 0.13 -11.82 10.34
CA ASN A 20 0.11 -10.37 10.16
C ASN A 20 -1.09 -9.98 9.27
N PRO A 21 -1.84 -8.92 9.60
CA PRO A 21 -3.06 -8.56 8.87
C PRO A 21 -2.80 -7.84 7.54
N LEU A 22 -1.56 -7.44 7.23
CA LEU A 22 -1.25 -6.66 6.03
C LEU A 22 -1.79 -7.29 4.73
N PRO A 23 -1.62 -8.60 4.46
CA PRO A 23 -2.12 -9.19 3.21
C PRO A 23 -3.63 -9.08 3.08
N GLU A 24 -4.35 -9.32 4.18
CA GLU A 24 -5.81 -9.21 4.21
C GLU A 24 -6.25 -7.76 4.00
N TYR A 25 -5.56 -6.81 4.62
CA TYR A 25 -5.87 -5.38 4.47
C TYR A 25 -5.60 -4.89 3.06
N LEU A 26 -4.49 -5.33 2.46
CA LEU A 26 -4.20 -5.07 1.06
C LEU A 26 -5.29 -5.68 0.18
N MET A 27 -5.67 -6.95 0.37
CA MET A 27 -6.74 -7.58 -0.42
C MET A 27 -8.06 -6.79 -0.34
N LYS A 28 -8.44 -6.30 0.84
CA LYS A 28 -9.63 -5.47 1.07
C LYS A 28 -9.52 -4.04 0.53
N GLY A 29 -8.38 -3.64 -0.03
CA GLY A 29 -8.20 -2.32 -0.63
C GLY A 29 -7.95 -1.20 0.36
N LEU A 30 -7.55 -1.53 1.59
CA LEU A 30 -7.13 -0.52 2.55
C LEU A 30 -5.81 0.14 2.09
N ASN A 31 -5.67 1.42 2.43
CA ASN A 31 -4.46 2.19 2.16
C ASN A 31 -3.35 1.76 3.12
N VAL A 32 -2.66 0.66 2.79
CA VAL A 32 -1.57 0.08 3.58
C VAL A 32 -0.22 0.25 2.87
N SER A 33 0.84 0.35 3.66
CA SER A 33 2.24 0.39 3.21
C SER A 33 3.14 -0.46 4.12
N LEU A 34 4.29 -0.88 3.59
CA LEU A 34 5.35 -1.55 4.35
C LEU A 34 6.32 -0.52 4.94
N SER A 35 6.76 -0.75 6.17
CA SER A 35 7.76 0.02 6.90
C SER A 35 8.71 -0.92 7.66
N THR A 36 9.79 -0.37 8.22
CA THR A 36 10.84 -1.17 8.89
C THR A 36 10.80 -1.11 10.42
N ASP A 37 10.15 -0.09 11.01
CA ASP A 37 10.21 0.21 12.45
C ASP A 37 11.66 0.47 12.93
N ASP A 38 12.33 -0.52 13.52
CA ASP A 38 13.74 -0.46 13.96
C ASP A 38 14.65 -1.34 13.09
N PRO A 39 15.21 -0.81 11.98
CA PRO A 39 15.99 -1.62 11.03
C PRO A 39 17.22 -2.27 11.67
N LEU A 40 17.87 -1.60 12.64
CA LEU A 40 19.04 -2.15 13.34
C LEU A 40 18.72 -3.36 14.22
N GLN A 41 17.48 -3.49 14.68
CA GLN A 41 17.07 -4.56 15.58
C GLN A 41 16.52 -5.77 14.82
N PHE A 42 15.79 -5.54 13.73
CA PHE A 42 14.98 -6.59 13.09
C PHE A 42 15.48 -7.06 11.73
N HIS A 43 16.43 -6.35 11.11
CA HIS A 43 16.86 -6.63 9.74
C HIS A 43 18.32 -7.07 9.68
N PHE A 44 18.62 -7.99 8.76
CA PHE A 44 19.97 -8.54 8.61
C PHE A 44 20.71 -7.96 7.41
N THR A 45 19.98 -7.40 6.45
CA THR A 45 20.56 -6.82 5.25
C THR A 45 20.86 -5.33 5.43
N LYS A 46 21.70 -4.79 4.54
CA LYS A 46 21.97 -3.34 4.50
C LYS A 46 20.76 -2.53 4.01
N GLU A 47 19.85 -3.17 3.28
CA GLU A 47 18.68 -2.54 2.67
C GLU A 47 17.40 -3.02 3.37
N ALA A 48 17.22 -2.61 4.63
CA ALA A 48 16.15 -3.11 5.50
C ALA A 48 14.74 -3.06 4.86
N LEU A 49 14.37 -1.95 4.22
CA LEU A 49 13.06 -1.86 3.57
C LEU A 49 12.94 -2.84 2.39
N MET A 50 14.00 -3.05 1.62
CA MET A 50 14.00 -4.02 0.54
C MET A 50 13.86 -5.45 1.06
N GLU A 51 14.42 -5.75 2.24
CA GLU A 51 14.24 -7.03 2.93
C GLU A 51 12.77 -7.25 3.35
N GLU A 52 12.08 -6.26 3.91
CA GLU A 52 10.63 -6.33 4.18
C GLU A 52 9.82 -6.65 2.92
N PHE A 53 10.03 -5.90 1.84
CA PHE A 53 9.36 -6.16 0.56
C PHE A 53 9.68 -7.56 0.01
N SER A 54 10.94 -8.00 0.11
CA SER A 54 11.37 -9.31 -0.42
C SER A 54 10.74 -10.47 0.34
N ILE A 55 10.73 -10.40 1.67
CA ILE A 55 10.14 -11.44 2.52
C ILE A 55 8.61 -11.44 2.36
N ALA A 56 7.96 -10.26 2.36
CA ALA A 56 6.53 -10.12 2.10
C ALA A 56 6.13 -10.75 0.75
N ALA A 57 6.85 -10.44 -0.32
CA ALA A 57 6.62 -11.02 -1.63
C ALA A 57 6.71 -12.55 -1.63
N GLN A 58 7.75 -13.09 -1.01
CA GLN A 58 8.00 -14.52 -1.01
C GLN A 58 7.01 -15.30 -0.14
N VAL A 59 6.67 -14.78 1.04
CA VAL A 59 5.79 -15.46 2.00
C VAL A 59 4.33 -15.33 1.57
N TRP A 60 3.87 -14.13 1.21
CA TRP A 60 2.48 -13.87 0.86
C TRP A 60 2.17 -13.98 -0.65
N LYS A 61 3.17 -14.33 -1.46
CA LYS A 61 3.04 -14.51 -2.91
C LYS A 61 2.53 -13.24 -3.61
N LEU A 62 2.99 -12.08 -3.15
CA LEU A 62 2.62 -10.80 -3.74
C LEU A 62 3.15 -10.71 -5.18
N SER A 63 2.30 -10.24 -6.08
CA SER A 63 2.69 -9.94 -7.46
C SER A 63 3.49 -8.63 -7.53
N SER A 64 4.10 -8.36 -8.69
CA SER A 64 4.71 -7.05 -8.96
C SER A 64 3.70 -5.91 -8.84
N CYS A 65 2.45 -6.14 -9.27
CA CYS A 65 1.36 -5.18 -9.13
C CYS A 65 1.08 -4.84 -7.67
N ASP A 66 1.04 -5.85 -6.79
CA ASP A 66 0.79 -5.66 -5.35
C ASP A 66 1.94 -4.91 -4.68
N MET A 67 3.18 -5.27 -5.03
CA MET A 67 4.39 -4.59 -4.56
C MET A 67 4.42 -3.12 -4.98
N CYS A 68 4.10 -2.83 -6.24
CA CYS A 68 4.02 -1.47 -6.76
C CYS A 68 2.86 -0.68 -6.12
N GLU A 69 1.72 -1.30 -5.84
CA GLU A 69 0.63 -0.64 -5.10
C GLU A 69 1.06 -0.26 -3.69
N LEU A 70 1.71 -1.17 -2.95
CA LEU A 70 2.25 -0.89 -1.61
C LEU A 70 3.27 0.26 -1.64
N ALA A 71 4.16 0.26 -2.62
CA ALA A 71 5.15 1.32 -2.80
C ALA A 71 4.51 2.66 -3.20
N ARG A 72 3.52 2.65 -4.09
CA ARG A 72 2.74 3.85 -4.45
C ARG A 72 2.03 4.43 -3.23
N ASN A 73 1.41 3.58 -2.43
CA ASN A 73 0.70 3.98 -1.22
C ASN A 73 1.65 4.60 -0.17
N SER A 74 2.88 4.09 -0.03
CA SER A 74 3.84 4.67 0.92
C SER A 74 4.20 6.12 0.54
N VAL A 75 4.36 6.43 -0.75
CA VAL A 75 4.60 7.80 -1.23
C VAL A 75 3.38 8.69 -0.99
N LEU A 76 2.16 8.17 -1.23
CA LEU A 76 0.93 8.92 -0.93
C LEU A 76 0.82 9.26 0.57
N GLN A 77 1.12 8.29 1.44
CA GLN A 77 1.09 8.42 2.90
C GLN A 77 2.21 9.29 3.47
N SER A 78 3.32 9.45 2.74
CA SER A 78 4.48 10.20 3.20
C SER A 78 4.20 11.69 3.46
N GLY A 79 5.07 12.33 4.25
CA GLY A 79 5.06 13.76 4.47
C GLY A 79 5.82 14.59 3.43
N PHE A 80 6.20 14.02 2.28
CA PHE A 80 6.97 14.75 1.27
C PHE A 80 6.19 15.92 0.65
N GLU A 81 6.93 16.94 0.22
CA GLU A 81 6.38 18.08 -0.51
C GLU A 81 5.71 17.67 -1.82
N ASP A 82 4.75 18.48 -2.26
CA ASP A 82 3.96 18.28 -3.47
C ASP A 82 4.82 18.02 -4.71
N LYS A 83 5.91 18.79 -4.87
CA LYS A 83 6.83 18.68 -6.01
C LYS A 83 7.48 17.29 -6.10
N VAL A 84 7.82 16.70 -4.95
CA VAL A 84 8.42 15.38 -4.87
C VAL A 84 7.37 14.31 -5.20
N LYS A 85 6.15 14.45 -4.65
CA LYS A 85 5.03 13.53 -4.97
C LYS A 85 4.65 13.59 -6.44
N ILE A 86 4.58 14.78 -7.06
CA ILE A 86 4.37 14.94 -8.50
C ILE A 86 5.45 14.23 -9.31
N HIS A 87 6.71 14.36 -8.88
CA HIS A 87 7.82 13.71 -9.57
C HIS A 87 7.73 12.17 -9.51
N TRP A 88 7.31 11.58 -8.39
CA TRP A 88 7.24 10.11 -8.27
C TRP A 88 5.90 9.50 -8.69
N LEU A 89 4.79 10.21 -8.55
CA LEU A 89 3.44 9.68 -8.80
C LEU A 89 2.79 10.21 -10.07
N GLY A 90 3.25 11.35 -10.57
CA GLY A 90 2.69 12.04 -11.73
C GLY A 90 1.96 13.35 -11.36
N PRO A 91 1.72 14.23 -12.34
CA PRO A 91 1.14 15.55 -12.12
C PRO A 91 -0.30 15.50 -11.58
N SER A 92 -1.06 14.48 -11.93
CA SER A 92 -2.47 14.33 -11.56
C SER A 92 -2.69 13.49 -10.31
N TYR A 93 -1.65 13.18 -9.51
CA TYR A 93 -1.74 12.17 -8.43
C TYR A 93 -2.80 12.43 -7.34
N LYS A 94 -3.35 13.66 -7.27
CA LYS A 94 -4.42 14.05 -6.35
C LYS A 94 -5.82 13.70 -6.86
N GLU A 95 -5.96 13.43 -8.15
CA GLU A 95 -7.22 13.00 -8.74
C GLU A 95 -7.57 11.58 -8.30
N GLU A 96 -8.86 11.27 -8.25
CA GLU A 96 -9.33 9.94 -7.87
C GLU A 96 -9.35 8.98 -9.06
N GLY A 97 -9.33 7.68 -8.77
CA GLY A 97 -9.37 6.62 -9.77
C GLY A 97 -8.16 6.63 -10.71
N VAL A 98 -8.40 6.18 -11.95
CA VAL A 98 -7.36 6.00 -12.98
C VAL A 98 -6.70 7.33 -13.37
N ILE A 99 -7.43 8.44 -13.32
CA ILE A 99 -6.91 9.78 -13.67
C ILE A 99 -5.74 10.17 -12.77
N GLY A 100 -5.77 9.74 -11.50
CA GLY A 100 -4.70 9.97 -10.54
C GLY A 100 -3.53 8.98 -10.61
N ASN A 101 -3.48 8.14 -11.64
CA ASN A 101 -2.44 7.13 -11.80
C ASN A 101 -1.63 7.36 -13.08
N ASP A 102 -0.34 7.64 -12.92
CA ASP A 102 0.62 7.59 -14.02
C ASP A 102 1.35 6.24 -13.98
N VAL A 103 0.91 5.28 -14.79
CA VAL A 103 1.49 3.92 -14.86
C VAL A 103 2.98 3.96 -15.17
N SER A 104 3.44 4.94 -15.97
CA SER A 104 4.85 5.06 -16.35
C SER A 104 5.77 5.37 -15.17
N ARG A 105 5.22 5.91 -14.08
CA ARG A 105 5.95 6.24 -12.85
C ARG A 105 5.68 5.27 -11.72
N THR A 106 4.42 4.87 -11.54
CA THR A 106 4.00 4.03 -10.41
C THR A 106 4.12 2.54 -10.68
N ASN A 107 4.12 2.14 -11.96
CA ASN A 107 4.06 0.76 -12.41
C ASN A 107 2.83 -0.03 -11.86
N VAL A 108 1.80 0.67 -11.40
CA VAL A 108 0.51 0.08 -11.01
C VAL A 108 -0.41 0.13 -12.24
N PRO A 109 -0.89 -1.00 -12.75
CA PRO A 109 -1.79 -1.02 -13.91
C PRO A 109 -3.10 -0.29 -13.64
N ASP A 110 -3.60 0.45 -14.63
CA ASP A 110 -4.86 1.21 -14.51
C ASP A 110 -6.06 0.33 -14.16
N ILE A 111 -6.10 -0.90 -14.66
CA ILE A 111 -7.16 -1.86 -14.30
C ILE A 111 -7.20 -2.15 -12.79
N ARG A 112 -6.04 -2.17 -12.13
CA ARG A 112 -5.93 -2.35 -10.68
C ARG A 112 -6.51 -1.16 -9.94
N VAL A 113 -6.19 0.05 -10.42
CA VAL A 113 -6.67 1.31 -9.82
C VAL A 113 -8.18 1.49 -10.06
N SER A 114 -8.67 1.18 -11.26
CA SER A 114 -10.10 1.22 -11.59
C SER A 114 -10.90 0.30 -10.67
N TYR A 115 -10.45 -0.95 -10.51
CA TYR A 115 -11.10 -1.90 -9.62
C TYR A 115 -11.17 -1.40 -8.17
N ARG A 116 -10.06 -0.85 -7.64
CA ARG A 116 -10.04 -0.27 -6.28
C ARG A 116 -11.03 0.88 -6.13
N TYR A 117 -11.09 1.75 -7.12
CA TYR A 117 -11.96 2.92 -7.10
C TYR A 117 -13.44 2.53 -7.22
N GLU A 118 -13.78 1.65 -8.16
CA GLU A 118 -15.14 1.13 -8.34
C GLU A 118 -15.65 0.44 -7.07
N ALA A 119 -14.84 -0.46 -6.48
CA ALA A 119 -15.19 -1.14 -5.24
C ALA A 119 -15.45 -0.14 -4.09
N LEU A 120 -14.61 0.90 -3.95
CA LEU A 120 -14.80 1.93 -2.93
C LEU A 120 -16.09 2.73 -3.15
N VAL A 121 -16.37 3.14 -4.39
CA VAL A 121 -17.60 3.87 -4.73
C VAL A 121 -18.84 3.03 -4.46
N ASP A 122 -18.81 1.73 -4.79
CA ASP A 122 -19.89 0.80 -4.51
C ASP A 122 -20.13 0.64 -3.00
N GLU A 123 -19.06 0.45 -2.21
CA GLU A 123 -19.14 0.38 -0.75
C GLU A 123 -19.73 1.66 -0.14
N LEU A 124 -19.23 2.84 -0.55
CA LEU A 124 -19.74 4.13 -0.09
C LEU A 124 -21.21 4.32 -0.47
N THR A 125 -21.60 3.94 -1.69
CA THR A 125 -22.99 4.02 -2.15
C THR A 125 -23.90 3.16 -1.29
N ASN A 126 -23.49 1.95 -0.93
CA ASN A 126 -24.26 1.06 -0.05
C ASN A 126 -24.37 1.61 1.38
N LEU A 127 -23.30 2.20 1.91
CA LEU A 127 -23.30 2.82 3.24
C LEU A 127 -24.20 4.06 3.32
N VAL A 128 -24.24 4.89 2.27
CA VAL A 128 -25.09 6.09 2.24
C VAL A 128 -26.55 5.70 2.03
N ARG A 129 -26.84 4.74 1.14
CA ARG A 129 -28.22 4.25 0.92
C ARG A 129 -28.84 3.64 2.19
N THR A 130 -28.07 2.88 2.96
CA THR A 130 -28.55 2.27 4.21
C THR A 130 -28.81 3.28 5.33
N LYS A 131 -28.24 4.49 5.28
CA LYS A 131 -28.51 5.56 6.26
C LYS A 131 -29.81 6.34 6.01
N HIS A 132 -30.45 6.14 4.86
CA HIS A 132 -31.71 6.79 4.49
C HIS A 132 -32.94 5.87 4.63
N LEU A 133 -32.77 4.71 5.25
CA LEU A 133 -33.83 3.82 5.74
C LEU A 133 -33.83 3.85 7.27
#